data_AF-A0A1H4BX57-F1
#
_entry.id   AF-A0A1H4BX57-F1
#
_cell.length_a   1.000
_cell.length_b   1.000
_cell.length_c   1.000
_cell.angle_alpha   90.00
_cell.angle_beta   90.00
_cell.angle_gamma   90.00
#
_symmetry.space_group_name_H-M   'P 1'
#
loop_
_entity.id
_entity.type
_entity.pdbx_description
1 polymer ?
#
loop_
_entity_poly.entity_id
_entity_poly.type
_entity_poly.pdbx_seq_one_letter_code
_entity_poly.pdbx_strand_id
1 'polypeptide(L)'
;MSLDALLLFIVASFALAVTPGPTMLLAMSNGIAGGMRAAAWGIAGASLGSSIVIGTVALGLGSLLAASEYLFNAIRIFGVAYLVWLGVKLWRAQPPDVASELTAAAAQPLRGRLALLRSLAVALSNPKSLLFFAAFLPQFVDTGRPQGMQYLILGAVFVGIDTCVMLGYATAGTQAVRWLSQRSLRMLNRGCAGGMWLLAATLAVWRRPGA
;
A
#
# COMPACT_ATOMS: atom_id res chain seq x y z
N MET A 1 8.57 -16.04 -10.80
CA MET A 1 8.13 -16.00 -9.38
C MET A 1 7.50 -17.32 -9.00
N SER A 2 7.68 -17.76 -7.76
CA SER A 2 6.95 -18.92 -7.21
C SER A 2 5.54 -18.51 -6.75
N LEU A 3 4.64 -19.49 -6.60
CA LEU A 3 3.31 -19.25 -6.05
C LEU A 3 3.38 -18.70 -4.62
N ASP A 4 4.31 -19.21 -3.81
CA ASP A 4 4.51 -18.76 -2.42
C ASP A 4 4.90 -17.28 -2.34
N ALA A 5 5.77 -16.83 -3.25
CA ALA A 5 6.14 -15.42 -3.34
C ALA A 5 4.91 -14.55 -3.68
N LEU A 6 4.09 -14.99 -4.63
CA LEU A 6 2.86 -14.27 -4.98
C LEU A 6 1.87 -14.20 -3.81
N LEU A 7 1.68 -15.30 -3.07
CA LEU A 7 0.80 -15.35 -1.90
C LEU A 7 1.30 -14.45 -0.77
N LEU A 8 2.60 -14.48 -0.48
CA LEU A 8 3.22 -13.58 0.49
C LEU A 8 3.06 -12.12 0.06
N PHE A 9 3.26 -11.82 -1.23
CA PHE A 9 3.06 -10.48 -1.75
C PHE A 9 1.61 -10.00 -1.60
N ILE A 10 0.62 -10.86 -1.86
CA ILE A 10 -0.80 -10.55 -1.67
C ILE A 10 -1.08 -10.20 -0.21
N VAL A 11 -0.62 -11.02 0.74
CA VAL A 11 -0.83 -10.79 2.18
C VAL A 11 -0.16 -9.49 2.61
N ALA A 12 1.08 -9.25 2.19
CA ALA A 12 1.81 -8.01 2.49
C ALA A 12 1.10 -6.77 1.93
N SER A 13 0.68 -6.85 0.67
CA SER A 13 -0.04 -5.78 -0.03
C SER A 13 -1.37 -5.47 0.64
N PHE A 14 -2.11 -6.49 1.07
CA PHE A 14 -3.35 -6.32 1.82
C PHE A 14 -3.13 -5.66 3.18
N ALA A 15 -2.18 -6.17 3.98
CA ALA A 15 -1.84 -5.58 5.28
C ALA A 15 -1.41 -4.11 5.14
N LEU A 16 -0.63 -3.81 4.09
CA LEU A 16 -0.24 -2.46 3.75
C LEU A 16 -1.46 -1.61 3.37
N ALA A 17 -2.29 -2.06 2.43
CA ALA A 17 -3.42 -1.29 1.90
C ALA A 17 -4.47 -1.00 2.98
N VAL A 18 -4.79 -1.98 3.82
CA VAL A 18 -5.77 -1.84 4.92
C VAL A 18 -5.31 -0.88 6.00
N THR A 19 -4.00 -0.66 6.13
CA THR A 19 -3.46 0.31 7.08
C THR A 19 -3.86 1.73 6.67
N PRO A 20 -4.53 2.51 7.56
CA PRO A 20 -4.91 3.88 7.26
C PRO A 20 -3.68 4.70 6.84
N GLY A 21 -3.73 5.24 5.63
CA GLY A 21 -2.70 6.10 5.08
C GLY A 21 -3.32 7.27 4.31
N PRO A 22 -2.50 8.20 3.81
CA PRO A 22 -2.99 9.41 3.14
C PRO A 22 -3.98 9.13 2.00
N THR A 23 -3.74 8.09 1.19
CA THR A 23 -4.63 7.70 0.08
C THR A 23 -5.96 7.12 0.57
N MET A 24 -5.94 6.27 1.60
CA MET A 24 -7.15 5.65 2.18
C MET A 24 -8.04 6.69 2.86
N LEU A 25 -7.45 7.60 3.62
CA LEU A 25 -8.16 8.69 4.30
C LEU A 25 -8.75 9.68 3.30
N LEU A 26 -8.04 9.96 2.21
CA LEU A 26 -8.54 10.80 1.14
C LEU A 26 -9.69 10.12 0.37
N ALA A 27 -9.63 8.80 0.14
CA ALA A 27 -10.74 8.05 -0.45
C ALA A 27 -12.00 8.10 0.43
N MET A 28 -11.83 7.95 1.75
CA MET A 28 -12.91 8.08 2.73
C MET A 28 -13.50 9.50 2.76
N SER A 29 -12.66 10.53 2.76
CA SER A 29 -13.08 11.93 2.66
C SER A 29 -13.89 12.20 1.40
N ASN A 30 -13.40 11.75 0.24
CA ASN A 30 -14.10 11.94 -1.03
C ASN A 30 -15.47 11.24 -1.02
N GLY A 31 -15.59 10.10 -0.33
CA GLY A 31 -16.85 9.42 -0.07
C GLY A 31 -17.83 10.27 0.77
N ILE A 32 -17.35 10.93 1.82
CA ILE A 32 -18.17 11.82 2.66
C ILE A 32 -18.59 13.08 1.91
N ALA A 33 -17.65 13.75 1.25
CA ALA A 33 -17.87 15.07 0.67
C ALA A 33 -18.67 15.03 -0.64
N GLY A 34 -18.57 13.94 -1.42
CA GLY A 34 -19.13 13.88 -2.77
C GLY A 34 -19.67 12.52 -3.19
N GLY A 35 -19.88 11.60 -2.25
CA GLY A 35 -20.43 10.29 -2.54
C GLY A 35 -19.46 9.35 -3.28
N MET A 36 -19.95 8.18 -3.68
CA MET A 36 -19.13 7.18 -4.39
C MET A 36 -18.62 7.69 -5.75
N ARG A 37 -19.36 8.59 -6.41
CA ARG A 37 -18.97 9.15 -7.71
C ARG A 37 -17.74 10.05 -7.58
N ALA A 38 -17.65 10.88 -6.55
CA ALA A 38 -16.45 11.69 -6.30
C ALA A 38 -15.29 10.83 -5.81
N ALA A 39 -15.57 9.85 -4.95
CA ALA A 39 -14.56 8.89 -4.48
C ALA A 39 -13.92 8.11 -5.62
N ALA A 40 -14.69 7.65 -6.61
CA ALA A 40 -14.18 6.91 -7.76
C ALA A 40 -13.11 7.69 -8.54
N TRP A 41 -13.26 9.00 -8.72
CA TRP A 41 -12.24 9.83 -9.35
C TRP A 41 -10.95 9.89 -8.53
N GLY A 42 -11.06 10.03 -7.22
CA GLY A 42 -9.91 9.98 -6.32
C GLY A 42 -9.21 8.62 -6.32
N ILE A 43 -9.98 7.53 -6.28
CA ILE A 43 -9.47 6.16 -6.33
C ILE A 43 -8.73 5.91 -7.65
N ALA A 44 -9.29 6.37 -8.78
CA ALA A 44 -8.62 6.28 -10.08
C ALA A 44 -7.27 7.05 -10.07
N GLY A 45 -7.24 8.25 -9.49
CA GLY A 45 -6.01 9.03 -9.35
C GLY A 45 -4.97 8.36 -8.48
N ALA A 46 -5.38 7.83 -7.32
CA ALA A 46 -4.48 7.10 -6.42
C ALA A 46 -3.94 5.82 -7.07
N SER A 47 -4.79 5.06 -7.75
CA SER A 47 -4.41 3.83 -8.46
C SER A 47 -3.43 4.09 -9.60
N LEU A 48 -3.64 5.18 -10.35
CA LEU A 48 -2.69 5.63 -11.36
C LEU A 48 -1.34 6.01 -10.73
N GLY A 49 -1.35 6.73 -9.61
CA GLY A 49 -0.13 7.09 -8.89
C GLY A 49 0.63 5.88 -8.37
N SER A 50 -0.06 4.93 -7.75
CA SER A 50 0.52 3.65 -7.33
C SER A 50 1.12 2.89 -8.53
N SER A 51 0.42 2.86 -9.66
CA SER A 51 0.91 2.20 -10.88
C SER A 51 2.20 2.86 -11.41
N ILE A 52 2.26 4.19 -11.40
CA ILE A 52 3.47 4.94 -11.79
C ILE A 52 4.62 4.62 -10.86
N VAL A 53 4.42 4.67 -9.54
CA VAL A 53 5.47 4.34 -8.56
C VAL A 53 5.99 2.91 -8.76
N ILE A 54 5.08 1.94 -8.90
CA ILE A 54 5.45 0.54 -9.14
C ILE A 54 6.22 0.41 -10.46
N GLY A 55 5.77 1.09 -11.52
CA GLY A 55 6.47 1.12 -12.81
C GLY A 55 7.86 1.71 -12.71
N THR A 56 8.03 2.84 -12.01
CA THR A 56 9.34 3.47 -11.77
C THR A 56 10.27 2.54 -10.99
N VAL A 57 9.76 1.89 -9.95
CA VAL A 57 10.50 0.90 -9.16
C VAL A 57 10.90 -0.28 -10.04
N ALA A 58 9.97 -0.83 -10.83
CA ALA A 58 10.21 -1.97 -11.71
C ALA A 58 11.27 -1.67 -12.80
N LEU A 59 11.19 -0.48 -13.42
CA LEU A 59 12.14 -0.05 -14.45
C LEU A 59 13.53 0.29 -13.87
N GLY A 60 13.57 0.88 -12.66
CA GLY A 60 14.82 1.33 -12.04
C GLY A 60 15.59 0.24 -11.28
N LEU A 61 14.89 -0.69 -10.62
CA LEU A 61 15.54 -1.70 -9.77
C LEU A 61 15.90 -2.99 -10.49
N GLY A 62 15.23 -3.36 -11.59
CA GLY A 62 15.53 -4.59 -12.32
C GLY A 62 16.98 -4.64 -12.84
N SER A 63 17.50 -3.52 -13.34
CA SER A 63 18.90 -3.38 -13.79
C SER A 63 19.89 -3.34 -12.62
N LEU A 64 19.52 -2.65 -11.53
CA LEU A 64 20.35 -2.50 -10.34
C LEU A 64 20.59 -3.84 -9.62
N LEU A 65 19.56 -4.69 -9.55
CA LEU A 65 19.60 -5.98 -8.87
C LEU A 65 20.27 -7.07 -9.71
N ALA A 66 20.19 -6.97 -11.03
CA ALA A 66 20.95 -7.84 -11.93
C ALA A 66 22.46 -7.59 -11.83
N ALA A 67 22.87 -6.39 -11.42
CA ALA A 67 24.27 -5.98 -11.36
C ALA A 67 24.99 -6.35 -10.04
N SER A 68 24.27 -6.55 -8.91
CA SER A 68 24.92 -6.79 -7.61
C SER A 68 24.08 -7.60 -6.61
N GLU A 69 24.62 -8.74 -6.20
CA GLU A 69 24.05 -9.59 -5.14
C GLU A 69 24.12 -8.94 -3.75
N TYR A 70 25.17 -8.15 -3.48
CA TYR A 70 25.28 -7.35 -2.26
C TYR A 70 24.13 -6.35 -2.13
N LEU A 71 23.78 -5.68 -3.24
CA LEU A 71 22.70 -4.69 -3.26
C LEU A 71 21.33 -5.35 -3.03
N PHE A 72 21.11 -6.54 -3.62
CA PHE A 72 19.91 -7.33 -3.35
C PHE A 72 19.77 -7.70 -1.86
N ASN A 73 20.84 -8.19 -1.24
CA ASN A 73 20.81 -8.55 0.18
C ASN A 73 20.62 -7.33 1.10
N ALA A 74 21.24 -6.19 0.77
CA ALA A 74 21.04 -4.95 1.50
C ALA A 74 19.56 -4.50 1.44
N ILE A 75 18.96 -4.50 0.25
CA ILE A 75 17.54 -4.17 0.04
C ILE A 75 16.62 -5.14 0.78
N ARG A 76 16.95 -6.44 0.78
CA ARG A 76 16.20 -7.47 1.53
C ARG A 76 16.20 -7.18 3.03
N ILE A 77 17.37 -6.93 3.62
CA ILE A 77 17.50 -6.60 5.06
C ILE A 77 16.75 -5.30 5.37
N PHE A 78 16.86 -4.28 4.52
CA PHE A 78 16.09 -3.05 4.65
C PHE A 78 14.59 -3.28 4.60
N GLY A 79 14.09 -4.14 3.70
CA GLY A 79 12.67 -4.46 3.61
C GLY A 79 12.15 -5.22 4.84
N VAL A 80 12.94 -6.15 5.38
CA VAL A 80 12.60 -6.83 6.65
C VAL A 80 12.55 -5.82 7.80
N ALA A 81 13.58 -4.97 7.94
CA ALA A 81 13.61 -3.92 8.96
C ALA A 81 12.43 -2.95 8.81
N TYR A 82 12.07 -2.60 7.57
CA TYR A 82 10.94 -1.73 7.27
C TYR A 82 9.61 -2.36 7.68
N LEU A 83 9.37 -3.65 7.40
CA LEU A 83 8.16 -4.33 7.85
C LEU A 83 8.06 -4.44 9.38
N VAL A 84 9.19 -4.72 10.04
CA VAL A 84 9.24 -4.73 11.51
C VAL A 84 8.88 -3.35 12.04
N TRP A 85 9.52 -2.30 11.50
CA TRP A 85 9.23 -0.92 11.87
C TRP A 85 7.78 -0.55 11.59
N LEU A 86 7.22 -0.95 10.45
CA LEU A 86 5.84 -0.67 10.08
C LEU A 86 4.86 -1.39 11.00
N GLY A 87 5.11 -2.66 11.33
CA GLY A 87 4.32 -3.41 12.32
C GLY A 87 4.41 -2.80 13.71
N VAL A 88 5.59 -2.35 14.16
CA VAL A 88 5.76 -1.65 15.45
C VAL A 88 5.04 -0.30 15.44
N LYS A 89 5.17 0.48 14.37
CA LYS A 89 4.47 1.75 14.20
C LYS A 89 2.97 1.54 14.24
N LEU A 90 2.46 0.48 13.62
CA LEU A 90 1.04 0.18 13.57
C LEU A 90 0.50 -0.35 14.90
N TRP A 91 1.29 -1.15 15.62
CA TRP A 91 0.98 -1.60 16.98
C TRP A 91 0.91 -0.45 17.98
N ARG A 92 1.79 0.55 17.82
CA ARG A 92 1.87 1.76 18.67
C ARG A 92 1.01 2.92 18.17
N ALA A 93 0.47 2.84 16.96
CA ALA A 93 -0.33 3.90 16.37
C ALA A 93 -1.57 4.12 17.21
N GLN A 94 -1.70 5.33 17.74
CA GLN A 94 -2.99 5.80 18.19
C GLN A 94 -3.85 5.98 16.93
N PRO A 95 -5.04 5.38 16.88
CA PRO A 95 -5.96 5.58 15.76
C PRO A 95 -6.16 7.10 15.58
N PRO A 96 -6.03 7.62 14.34
CA PRO A 96 -6.18 9.04 14.09
C PRO A 96 -7.54 9.50 14.60
N ASP A 97 -7.64 10.78 14.99
CA ASP A 97 -8.94 11.38 15.23
C ASP A 97 -9.64 11.54 13.89
N VAL A 98 -10.30 10.45 13.48
CA VAL A 98 -11.02 10.34 12.24
C VAL A 98 -12.00 11.51 12.11
N ALA A 99 -12.62 11.97 13.19
CA ALA A 99 -13.51 13.12 13.12
C ALA A 99 -12.77 14.39 12.66
N SER A 100 -11.61 14.70 13.24
CA SER A 100 -10.78 15.86 12.87
C SER A 100 -10.30 15.80 11.42
N GLU A 101 -9.74 14.66 10.99
CA GLU A 101 -9.25 14.49 9.61
C GLU A 101 -10.38 14.53 8.58
N LEU A 102 -11.54 13.97 8.91
CA LEU A 102 -12.72 14.04 8.06
C LEU A 102 -13.26 15.48 7.93
N THR A 103 -13.21 16.28 9.00
CA THR A 103 -13.70 17.66 8.99
C THR A 103 -12.80 18.54 8.11
N ALA A 104 -11.48 18.38 8.23
CA ALA A 104 -10.52 19.07 7.37
C ALA A 104 -10.67 18.68 5.89
N ALA A 105 -11.03 17.43 5.63
CA ALA A 105 -11.13 16.90 4.28
C ALA A 105 -12.51 17.16 3.63
N ALA A 106 -13.59 17.28 4.41
CA ALA A 106 -14.93 17.67 3.95
C ALA A 106 -15.06 19.18 3.62
N ALA A 107 -14.20 20.03 4.19
CA ALA A 107 -14.21 21.48 3.96
C ALA A 107 -13.92 21.90 2.50
N GLN A 108 -13.48 20.99 1.63
CA GLN A 108 -13.29 21.25 0.20
C GLN A 108 -13.87 20.12 -0.67
N PRO A 109 -15.16 20.15 -1.01
CA PRO A 109 -15.73 19.20 -1.97
C PRO A 109 -15.09 19.43 -3.36
N LEU A 110 -14.13 18.58 -3.72
CA LEU A 110 -13.41 18.70 -4.98
C LEU A 110 -14.21 18.09 -6.14
N ARG A 111 -14.35 18.85 -7.22
CA ARG A 111 -14.88 18.38 -8.52
C ARG A 111 -14.02 17.23 -9.04
N GLY A 112 -14.61 16.22 -9.69
CA GLY A 112 -13.97 14.94 -10.02
C GLY A 112 -12.53 15.01 -10.53
N ARG A 113 -12.22 15.88 -11.49
CA ARG A 113 -10.84 16.04 -12.02
C ARG A 113 -9.82 16.50 -10.96
N LEU A 114 -10.21 17.38 -10.04
CA LEU A 114 -9.33 17.82 -8.96
C LEU A 114 -9.15 16.71 -7.90
N ALA A 115 -10.19 15.92 -7.63
CA ALA A 115 -10.09 14.78 -6.73
C ALA A 115 -9.10 13.72 -7.26
N LEU A 116 -9.11 13.49 -8.58
CA LEU A 116 -8.12 12.65 -9.26
C LEU A 116 -6.71 13.19 -9.11
N LEU A 117 -6.46 14.44 -9.51
CA LEU A 117 -5.11 15.03 -9.48
C LEU A 117 -4.53 15.11 -8.07
N ARG A 118 -5.36 15.43 -7.07
CA ARG A 118 -4.96 15.43 -5.66
C ARG A 118 -4.59 14.03 -5.19
N SER A 119 -5.42 13.03 -5.49
CA SER A 119 -5.17 11.65 -5.05
C SER A 119 -3.95 11.04 -5.76
N LEU A 120 -3.73 11.42 -7.02
CA LEU A 120 -2.50 11.11 -7.77
C LEU A 120 -1.28 11.70 -7.08
N ALA A 121 -1.29 13.00 -6.78
CA ALA A 121 -0.17 13.67 -6.10
C ALA A 121 0.11 13.06 -4.71
N VAL A 122 -0.94 12.74 -3.96
CA VAL A 122 -0.81 12.07 -2.66
C VAL A 122 -0.24 10.66 -2.81
N ALA A 123 -0.67 9.88 -3.80
CA ALA A 123 -0.13 8.54 -4.04
C ALA A 123 1.35 8.58 -4.45
N LEU A 124 1.74 9.53 -5.32
CA LEU A 124 3.12 9.72 -5.75
C LEU A 124 4.05 10.16 -4.62
N SER A 125 3.54 10.94 -3.67
CA SER A 125 4.30 11.44 -2.52
C SER A 125 4.19 10.56 -1.28
N ASN A 126 3.41 9.48 -1.32
CA ASN A 126 3.13 8.65 -0.15
C ASN A 126 4.39 7.89 0.28
N PRO A 127 5.06 8.27 1.39
CA PRO A 127 6.31 7.63 1.80
C PRO A 127 6.08 6.16 2.20
N LYS A 128 4.86 5.80 2.60
CA LYS A 128 4.50 4.41 2.93
C LYS A 128 4.56 3.53 1.69
N SER A 129 3.95 3.97 0.59
CA SER A 129 3.94 3.23 -0.67
C SER A 129 5.32 3.22 -1.32
N LEU A 130 6.01 4.37 -1.34
CA LEU A 130 7.35 4.48 -1.92
C LEU A 130 8.35 3.54 -1.23
N LEU A 131 8.42 3.58 0.10
CA LEU A 131 9.34 2.73 0.87
C LEU A 131 8.97 1.25 0.74
N PHE A 132 7.68 0.92 0.75
CA PHE A 132 7.23 -0.45 0.51
C PHE A 132 7.68 -0.93 -0.88
N PHE A 133 7.34 -0.24 -1.97
CA PHE A 133 7.71 -0.75 -3.28
C PHE A 133 9.22 -0.81 -3.51
N ALA A 134 9.96 0.21 -3.07
CA ALA A 134 11.41 0.23 -3.22
C ALA A 134 12.08 -0.92 -2.47
N ALA A 135 11.66 -1.21 -1.24
CA ALA A 135 12.30 -2.24 -0.42
C ALA A 135 11.75 -3.65 -0.72
N PHE A 136 10.49 -3.75 -1.13
CA PHE A 136 9.71 -4.96 -1.03
C PHE A 136 9.40 -5.60 -2.38
N LEU A 137 9.03 -4.80 -3.38
CA LEU A 137 8.70 -5.30 -4.73
C LEU A 137 9.83 -6.18 -5.34
N PRO A 138 11.12 -5.82 -5.22
CA PRO A 138 12.24 -6.66 -5.64
C PRO A 138 12.25 -8.09 -5.10
N GLN A 139 11.75 -8.29 -3.87
CA GLN A 139 11.91 -9.54 -3.15
C GLN A 139 11.03 -10.66 -3.70
N PHE A 140 10.00 -10.31 -4.48
CA PHE A 140 9.03 -11.25 -5.04
C PHE A 140 9.29 -11.59 -6.51
N VAL A 141 10.29 -10.94 -7.13
CA VAL A 141 10.65 -11.16 -8.52
C VAL A 141 11.79 -12.15 -8.63
N ASP A 142 11.60 -13.12 -9.52
CA ASP A 142 12.63 -14.06 -9.93
C ASP A 142 13.51 -13.43 -11.01
N THR A 143 14.76 -13.14 -10.67
CA THR A 143 15.73 -12.48 -11.55
C THR A 143 16.23 -13.38 -12.67
N GLY A 144 16.07 -14.71 -12.56
CA GLY A 144 16.47 -15.69 -13.59
C GLY A 144 15.44 -15.85 -14.72
N ARG A 145 14.31 -15.13 -14.65
CA ARG A 145 13.23 -15.16 -15.65
C ARG A 145 12.91 -13.75 -16.14
N PRO A 146 12.20 -13.60 -17.28
CA PRO A 146 11.74 -12.29 -17.75
C PRO A 146 10.98 -11.54 -16.64
N GLN A 147 11.49 -10.37 -16.25
CA GLN A 147 11.00 -9.64 -15.07
C GLN A 147 9.80 -8.74 -15.39
N GLY A 148 9.66 -8.27 -16.63
CA GLY A 148 8.60 -7.34 -17.02
C GLY A 148 7.20 -7.87 -16.71
N MET A 149 6.90 -9.11 -17.11
CA MET A 149 5.61 -9.75 -16.80
C MET A 149 5.42 -9.98 -15.31
N GLN A 150 6.50 -10.24 -14.57
CA GLN A 150 6.44 -10.44 -13.13
C GLN A 150 6.04 -9.15 -12.40
N TYR A 151 6.68 -8.03 -12.75
CA TYR A 151 6.31 -6.72 -12.21
C TYR A 151 4.91 -6.29 -12.62
N LEU A 152 4.47 -6.61 -13.85
CA LEU A 152 3.11 -6.31 -14.30
C LEU A 152 2.06 -7.05 -13.46
N ILE A 153 2.27 -8.35 -13.18
CA ILE A 153 1.38 -9.15 -12.33
C ILE A 153 1.35 -8.58 -10.91
N LEU A 154 2.52 -8.34 -10.29
CA LEU A 154 2.60 -7.79 -8.94
C LEU A 154 1.93 -6.41 -8.86
N GLY A 155 2.15 -5.57 -9.86
CA GLY A 155 1.52 -4.25 -9.98
C GLY A 155 0.00 -4.34 -10.07
N ALA A 156 -0.52 -5.20 -10.95
CA ALA A 156 -1.95 -5.40 -11.12
C ALA A 156 -2.61 -5.94 -9.84
N VAL A 157 -1.97 -6.91 -9.17
CA VAL A 157 -2.43 -7.46 -7.89
C VAL A 157 -2.48 -6.38 -6.81
N PHE A 158 -1.40 -5.60 -6.66
CA PHE A 158 -1.37 -4.52 -5.68
C PHE A 158 -2.47 -3.49 -5.95
N VAL A 159 -2.56 -2.99 -7.19
CA VAL A 159 -3.54 -1.96 -7.55
C VAL A 159 -4.96 -2.47 -7.36
N GLY A 160 -5.24 -3.73 -7.67
CA GLY A 160 -6.53 -4.36 -7.42
C GLY A 160 -6.88 -4.38 -5.93
N ILE A 161 -5.95 -4.84 -5.08
CA ILE A 161 -6.11 -4.85 -3.61
C ILE A 161 -6.32 -3.42 -3.07
N ASP A 162 -5.44 -2.49 -3.44
CA ASP A 162 -5.46 -1.09 -3.02
C ASP A 162 -6.78 -0.41 -3.40
N THR A 163 -7.27 -0.68 -4.62
CA THR A 163 -8.57 -0.21 -5.10
C THR A 163 -9.73 -0.77 -4.28
N CYS A 164 -9.74 -2.08 -4.01
CA CYS A 164 -10.79 -2.72 -3.22
C CYS A 164 -10.85 -2.15 -1.80
N VAL A 165 -9.68 -1.96 -1.17
CA VAL A 165 -9.61 -1.37 0.17
C VAL A 165 -10.06 0.09 0.14
N MET A 166 -9.62 0.89 -0.84
CA MET A 166 -10.07 2.28 -0.98
C MET A 166 -11.58 2.39 -1.20
N LEU A 167 -12.19 1.46 -1.94
CA LEU A 167 -13.65 1.38 -2.08
C LEU A 167 -14.33 1.08 -0.74
N GLY A 168 -13.74 0.22 0.09
CA GLY A 168 -14.19 -0.01 1.47
C GLY A 168 -14.13 1.27 2.32
N TYR A 169 -13.04 2.02 2.25
CA TYR A 169 -12.92 3.32 2.94
C TYR A 169 -13.89 4.36 2.41
N ALA A 170 -14.06 4.45 1.09
CA ALA A 170 -15.01 5.35 0.44
C ALA A 170 -16.46 5.01 0.81
N THR A 171 -16.86 3.74 0.76
CA THR A 171 -18.21 3.29 1.17
C THR A 171 -18.46 3.61 2.65
N ALA A 172 -17.50 3.33 3.54
CA ALA A 172 -17.59 3.70 4.94
C ALA A 172 -17.75 5.21 5.15
N GLY A 173 -17.09 6.02 4.30
CA GLY A 173 -17.31 7.47 4.24
C GLY A 173 -18.72 7.85 3.79
N THR A 174 -19.21 7.28 2.68
CA THR A 174 -20.55 7.58 2.14
C THR A 174 -21.69 7.22 3.10
N GLN A 175 -21.49 6.21 3.95
CA GLN A 175 -22.50 5.75 4.91
C GLN A 175 -22.52 6.58 6.21
N ALA A 176 -21.86 7.75 6.23
CA ALA A 176 -21.85 8.70 7.34
C ALA A 176 -21.71 8.00 8.71
N VAL A 177 -20.52 7.46 8.97
CA VAL A 177 -19.99 7.02 10.28
C VAL A 177 -21.06 6.64 11.32
N ARG A 178 -21.50 5.37 11.29
CA ARG A 178 -22.04 4.69 12.49
C ARG A 178 -21.20 3.51 12.99
N TRP A 179 -20.19 3.06 12.23
CA TRP A 179 -19.55 1.74 12.45
C TRP A 179 -18.04 1.77 12.73
N LEU A 180 -17.31 2.84 12.39
CA LEU A 180 -15.86 2.92 12.61
C LEU A 180 -15.55 3.57 13.97
N SER A 181 -15.64 2.77 15.03
CA SER A 181 -15.20 3.18 16.35
C SER A 181 -13.66 3.22 16.44
N GLN A 182 -13.13 4.08 17.33
CA GLN A 182 -11.71 4.12 17.72
C GLN A 182 -11.19 2.76 18.22
N ARG A 183 -12.07 1.83 18.63
CA ARG A 183 -11.73 0.46 19.02
C ARG A 183 -11.54 -0.45 17.80
N SER A 184 -12.40 -0.34 16.80
CA SER A 184 -12.32 -1.12 15.55
C SER A 184 -11.04 -0.80 14.77
N LEU A 185 -10.68 0.48 14.69
CA LEU A 185 -9.43 0.92 14.04
C LEU A 185 -8.18 0.42 14.78
N ARG A 186 -8.21 0.37 16.12
CA ARG A 186 -7.12 -0.23 16.91
C ARG A 186 -6.98 -1.72 16.69
N MET A 187 -8.09 -2.46 16.61
CA MET A 187 -8.05 -3.90 16.35
C MET A 187 -7.54 -4.20 14.94
N LEU A 188 -7.97 -3.42 13.96
CA LEU A 188 -7.46 -3.51 12.58
C LEU A 188 -5.96 -3.25 12.50
N ASN A 189 -5.49 -2.16 13.13
CA ASN A 189 -4.06 -1.84 13.20
C ASN A 189 -3.26 -2.97 13.86
N ARG A 190 -3.75 -3.57 14.95
CA ARG A 190 -3.09 -4.70 15.62
C ARG A 190 -3.05 -5.97 14.76
N GLY A 191 -4.12 -6.28 14.02
CA GLY A 191 -4.15 -7.40 13.09
C GLY A 191 -3.16 -7.23 11.93
N CYS A 192 -3.16 -6.06 11.30
CA CYS A 192 -2.19 -5.72 10.25
C CYS A 192 -0.75 -5.72 10.77
N ALA A 193 -0.52 -5.27 12.01
CA ALA A 193 0.81 -5.30 12.63
C ALA A 193 1.32 -6.75 12.80
N GLY A 194 0.45 -7.65 13.29
CA GLY A 194 0.74 -9.08 13.37
C GLY A 194 1.06 -9.69 12.01
N GLY A 195 0.28 -9.35 10.98
CA GLY A 195 0.55 -9.78 9.60
C GLY A 195 1.90 -9.29 9.07
N MET A 196 2.25 -8.02 9.31
CA MET A 196 3.54 -7.45 8.91
C MET A 196 4.72 -8.11 9.62
N TRP A 197 4.60 -8.39 10.92
CA TRP A 197 5.65 -9.10 11.67
C TRP A 197 5.81 -10.54 11.23
N LEU A 198 4.70 -11.25 11.01
CA LEU A 198 4.75 -12.62 10.51
C LEU A 198 5.41 -12.67 9.13
N LEU A 199 5.08 -11.71 8.28
CA LEU A 199 5.65 -11.61 6.96
C LEU A 199 7.13 -11.20 6.97
N ALA A 200 7.53 -10.29 7.88
CA ALA A 200 8.93 -9.96 8.13
C ALA A 200 9.73 -11.18 8.59
N ALA A 201 9.17 -11.98 9.51
CA ALA A 201 9.78 -13.23 9.97
C ALA A 201 9.92 -14.24 8.83
N THR A 202 8.89 -14.42 7.99
CA THR A 202 8.99 -15.31 6.83
C THR A 202 10.05 -14.85 5.84
N LEU A 203 10.16 -13.55 5.55
CA LEU A 203 11.19 -13.02 4.64
C LEU A 203 12.60 -13.07 5.23
N ALA A 204 12.75 -12.94 6.54
CA ALA A 204 14.03 -13.13 7.22
C ALA A 204 14.53 -14.57 7.07
N VAL A 205 13.62 -15.54 7.09
CA VAL A 205 13.95 -16.98 6.95
C VAL A 205 14.00 -17.42 5.49
N TRP A 206 13.29 -16.75 4.59
CA TRP A 206 13.18 -17.14 3.18
C TRP A 206 14.52 -17.03 2.44
N ARG A 207 15.14 -18.17 2.12
CA ARG A 207 16.32 -18.23 1.27
C ARG A 207 15.90 -18.39 -0.19
N ARG A 208 16.59 -17.69 -1.09
CA ARG A 208 16.40 -17.81 -2.54
C ARG A 208 16.45 -19.29 -2.96
N PRO A 209 15.49 -19.79 -3.76
CA PRO A 209 15.67 -21.04 -4.47
C PRO A 209 16.83 -20.88 -5.48
N GLY A 210 17.94 -21.58 -5.26
CA GLY A 210 19.12 -21.55 -6.14
C GLY A 210 20.40 -20.91 -5.57
N ALA A 211 20.48 -20.71 -4.26
CA ALA A 211 21.73 -20.42 -3.53
C ALA A 211 22.04 -21.54 -2.54
#